data_AF-A0A920F1Y9-F1
#
_entry.id   AF-A0A920F1Y9-F1
#
_cell.length_a   1.000
_cell.length_b   1.000
_cell.length_c   1.000
_cell.angle_alpha   90.00
_cell.angle_beta   90.00
_cell.angle_gamma   90.00
#
_symmetry.space_group_name_H-M   'P 1'
#
loop_
_entity.id
_entity.type
_entity.pdbx_description
1 polymer ?
#
loop_
_entity_poly.entity_id
_entity_poly.type
_entity_poly.pdbx_seq_one_letter_code
_entity_poly.pdbx_strand_id
1 'polypeptide(L)'
;MHQRNLSTAVGDEGGFAPALDGTEDALDTILLAIQNAGYKPGEEVRIALDCAAAEFFVDGKYDYTKFEGKQGKFDRQKSKQTT
;
A
#
# COMPACT_ATOMS: atom_id res chain seq x y z
N MET A 1 -3.84 -14.74 4.75
CA MET A 1 -3.69 -15.32 3.41
C MET A 1 -4.58 -16.53 3.18
N HIS A 2 -4.35 -17.67 3.83
CA HIS A 2 -5.11 -18.90 3.58
C HIS A 2 -6.63 -18.79 3.80
N GLN A 3 -7.07 -18.09 4.85
CA GLN A 3 -8.51 -17.90 5.12
C GLN A 3 -9.25 -17.16 3.99
N ARG A 4 -8.51 -16.37 3.19
CA ARG A 4 -9.01 -15.59 2.06
C ARG A 4 -8.62 -16.22 0.71
N ASN A 5 -8.04 -17.42 0.74
CA ASN A 5 -7.48 -18.12 -0.43
C ASN A 5 -6.53 -17.25 -1.28
N LEU A 6 -5.75 -16.40 -0.62
CA LEU A 6 -4.76 -15.54 -1.27
C LEU A 6 -3.43 -16.30 -1.50
N SER A 7 -2.73 -15.94 -2.57
CA SER A 7 -1.40 -16.47 -2.86
C SER A 7 -0.44 -16.24 -1.70
N THR A 8 0.45 -17.21 -1.50
CA THR A 8 1.59 -17.12 -0.57
C THR A 8 2.92 -17.16 -1.30
N ALA A 9 2.90 -16.92 -2.62
CA ALA A 9 4.12 -16.69 -3.38
C ALA A 9 4.86 -15.46 -2.85
N VAL A 10 6.18 -15.55 -2.86
CA VAL A 10 7.07 -14.48 -2.41
C VAL A 10 7.57 -13.68 -3.61
N GLY A 11 7.64 -12.36 -3.45
CA GLY A 11 8.32 -11.47 -4.40
C GLY A 11 9.83 -11.48 -4.20
N ASP A 12 10.52 -10.65 -4.98
CA ASP A 12 11.99 -10.57 -4.97
C ASP A 12 12.55 -10.07 -3.62
N GLU A 13 11.77 -9.26 -2.88
CA GLU A 13 12.11 -8.74 -1.55
C GLU A 13 11.72 -9.71 -0.41
N GLY A 14 11.21 -10.91 -0.73
CA GLY A 14 10.86 -11.94 0.25
C GLY A 14 9.52 -11.74 0.98
N GLY A 15 8.80 -10.66 0.67
CA GLY A 15 7.42 -10.45 1.13
C GLY A 15 6.39 -11.24 0.32
N PHE A 16 5.22 -11.49 0.88
CA PHE A 16 4.09 -12.05 0.12
C PHE A 16 3.54 -11.01 -0.87
N ALA A 17 3.22 -11.44 -2.09
CA ALA A 17 2.64 -10.59 -3.13
C ALA A 17 1.24 -11.07 -3.59
N PRO A 18 0.23 -11.11 -2.70
CA PRO A 18 -1.13 -11.52 -3.09
C PRO A 18 -1.87 -10.42 -3.87
N ALA A 19 -2.87 -10.82 -4.65
CA ALA A 19 -3.83 -9.88 -5.22
C ALA A 19 -4.78 -9.40 -4.11
N LEU A 20 -4.66 -8.14 -3.71
CA LEU A 20 -5.46 -7.49 -2.66
C LEU A 20 -6.46 -6.50 -3.27
N ASP A 21 -7.50 -6.18 -2.51
CA ASP A 21 -8.54 -5.23 -2.91
C ASP A 21 -8.13 -3.79 -2.54
N GLY A 22 -7.04 -3.33 -3.16
CA GLY A 22 -6.51 -1.98 -2.96
C GLY A 22 -5.61 -1.82 -1.73
N THR A 23 -5.31 -0.55 -1.41
CA THR A 23 -4.30 -0.17 -0.42
C THR A 23 -4.78 -0.40 1.01
N GLU A 24 -6.05 -0.10 1.28
CA GLU A 24 -6.68 -0.28 2.59
C GLU A 24 -6.69 -1.75 3.00
N ASP A 25 -7.05 -2.65 2.09
CA ASP A 25 -7.02 -4.10 2.33
C ASP A 25 -5.60 -4.60 2.65
N ALA A 26 -4.58 -4.03 2.00
CA ALA A 26 -3.18 -4.32 2.33
C ALA A 26 -2.81 -3.89 3.76
N LEU A 27 -3.18 -2.67 4.14
CA LEU A 27 -2.90 -2.15 5.49
C LEU A 27 -3.67 -2.94 6.55
N ASP A 28 -4.95 -3.22 6.33
CA ASP A 28 -5.79 -3.99 7.25
C ASP A 28 -5.26 -5.42 7.43
N THR A 29 -4.78 -6.03 6.36
CA THR A 29 -4.15 -7.36 6.40
C THR A 29 -2.89 -7.36 7.26
N ILE A 30 -2.03 -6.34 7.13
CA ILE A 30 -0.82 -6.19 7.95
C ILE A 30 -1.19 -5.94 9.42
N LEU A 31 -2.13 -5.03 9.68
CA LEU A 31 -2.60 -4.73 11.04
C LEU A 31 -3.17 -5.97 11.74
N LEU A 32 -4.00 -6.74 11.02
CA LEU A 32 -4.53 -8.00 11.53
C LEU A 32 -3.43 -9.02 11.81
N ALA A 33 -2.40 -9.10 10.96
CA ALA A 33 -1.27 -10.00 11.18
C ALA A 33 -0.46 -9.61 12.43
N ILE A 34 -0.21 -8.31 12.65
CA ILE A 34 0.46 -7.79 13.86
C ILE A 34 -0.33 -8.17 15.11
N GLN A 35 -1.65 -7.95 15.10
CA GLN A 35 -2.53 -8.30 16.22
C GLN A 35 -2.56 -9.81 16.49
N ASN A 36 -2.65 -10.63 15.44
CA ASN A 36 -2.63 -12.09 15.56
C ASN A 36 -1.30 -12.63 16.08
N ALA A 37 -0.20 -11.92 15.85
CA ALA A 37 1.10 -12.22 16.43
C ALA A 37 1.23 -11.80 17.90
N GLY A 38 0.23 -11.11 18.46
CA GLY A 38 0.19 -10.69 19.86
C GLY A 38 0.81 -9.32 20.14
N TYR A 39 1.14 -8.54 19.12
CA TYR A 39 1.71 -7.19 19.26
C TYR A 39 0.65 -6.09 19.12
N LYS A 40 0.91 -4.93 19.71
CA LYS A 40 0.09 -3.72 19.58
C LYS A 40 0.54 -2.86 18.39
N PRO A 41 -0.29 -2.70 17.34
CA PRO A 41 0.02 -1.81 16.23
C PRO A 41 0.18 -0.35 16.70
N GLY A 42 1.17 0.35 16.16
CA GLY A 42 1.46 1.75 16.50
C GLY A 42 2.34 1.93 17.74
N GLU A 43 2.34 0.98 18.67
CA GLU A 43 3.17 1.00 19.88
C GLU A 43 4.43 0.14 19.71
N GLU A 44 4.24 -1.15 19.48
CA GLU A 44 5.32 -2.15 19.42
C GLU A 44 5.79 -2.39 17.99
N VAL A 45 4.87 -2.27 17.02
CA VAL A 45 5.15 -2.43 15.59
C VAL A 45 4.48 -1.30 14.81
N ARG A 46 5.23 -0.64 13.93
CA ARG A 46 4.72 0.43 13.04
C ARG A 46 4.92 0.06 11.58
N ILE A 47 4.04 0.59 10.72
CA ILE A 47 4.11 0.40 9.27
C ILE A 47 4.93 1.52 8.65
N ALA A 48 5.85 1.15 7.76
CA ALA A 48 6.55 2.06 6.87
C ALA A 48 6.19 1.72 5.42
N LEU A 49 6.06 2.73 4.56
CA LEU A 49 5.68 2.57 3.16
C LEU A 49 6.75 3.19 2.27
N ASP A 50 7.20 2.44 1.27
CA ASP A 50 7.84 3.00 0.08
C ASP A 50 6.78 3.05 -1.02
N CYS A 51 6.20 4.24 -1.23
CA CYS A 51 5.16 4.41 -2.24
C CYS A 51 5.70 4.33 -3.67
N ALA A 52 7.02 4.39 -3.90
CA ALA A 52 7.62 4.49 -5.23
C ALA A 52 6.91 5.54 -6.13
N ALA A 53 6.58 6.71 -5.57
CA ALA A 53 5.64 7.67 -6.19
C ALA A 53 6.07 8.21 -7.56
N ALA A 54 7.35 8.08 -7.90
CA ALA A 54 7.88 8.42 -9.22
C ALA A 54 7.27 7.55 -10.33
N GLU A 55 6.94 6.28 -10.05
CA GLU A 55 6.44 5.31 -11.05
C GLU A 55 5.07 5.71 -11.63
N PHE A 56 4.33 6.55 -10.92
CA PHE A 56 3.01 7.03 -11.31
C PHE A 56 2.90 8.56 -11.35
N PHE A 57 4.03 9.26 -11.37
CA PHE A 57 4.04 10.70 -11.61
C PHE A 57 4.11 11.00 -13.12
N VAL A 58 3.06 11.62 -13.66
CA VAL A 58 2.92 11.94 -15.09
C VAL A 58 2.42 13.37 -15.23
N ASP A 59 3.11 14.18 -16.04
CA ASP A 59 2.73 15.56 -16.40
C ASP A 59 2.36 16.45 -15.19
N GLY A 60 3.15 16.38 -14.12
CA GLY A 60 2.96 17.20 -12.92
C GLY A 60 1.90 16.69 -11.94
N LYS A 61 1.40 15.46 -12.14
CA LYS A 61 0.32 14.86 -11.35
C LYS A 61 0.67 13.42 -10.99
N TYR A 62 0.15 12.95 -9.86
CA TYR A 62 0.14 11.52 -9.51
C TYR A 62 -1.09 10.88 -10.15
N ASP A 63 -0.87 9.96 -11.08
CA ASP A 63 -1.90 9.26 -11.84
C ASP A 63 -2.16 7.86 -11.25
N TYR A 64 -3.19 7.76 -10.41
CA TYR A 64 -3.57 6.50 -9.77
C TYR A 64 -4.31 5.55 -10.73
N THR A 65 -4.68 5.98 -11.93
CA THR A 65 -5.38 5.11 -12.91
C THR A 65 -4.52 3.93 -13.36
N LYS A 66 -3.19 4.04 -13.23
CA LYS A 66 -2.25 2.93 -13.47
C LYS A 66 -2.50 1.71 -12.59
N PHE A 67 -3.00 1.90 -11.36
CA PHE A 67 -3.24 0.83 -10.40
C PHE A 67 -4.73 0.60 -10.15
N GLU A 68 -5.51 1.69 -10.10
CA GLU A 68 -6.93 1.66 -9.77
C GLU A 68 -7.82 1.66 -11.02
N GLY A 69 -7.28 1.64 -12.24
CA GLY A 69 -8.08 1.67 -13.47
C GLY A 69 -8.86 2.98 -13.64
N LYS A 70 -10.02 2.91 -14.31
CA LYS A 70 -10.80 4.12 -14.72
C LYS A 70 -11.29 4.98 -13.55
N GLN A 71 -11.44 4.38 -12.37
CA GLN A 71 -11.85 5.07 -11.15
C GLN A 71 -10.69 5.77 -10.42
N GLY A 72 -9.45 5.48 -10.81
CA GLY A 72 -8.25 6.10 -10.25
C GLY A 72 -8.26 7.61 -10.41
N LYS A 73 -7.75 8.31 -9.39
CA LYS A 73 -7.73 9.77 -9.36
C LYS A 73 -6.42 10.34 -9.89
N PHE A 74 -6.47 11.59 -10.33
CA PHE A 74 -5.27 12.41 -10.54
C PHE A 74 -5.13 13.35 -9.35
N ASP A 75 -4.03 13.23 -8.60
CA ASP A 75 -3.69 14.19 -7.56
C ASP A 75 -2.58 15.14 -8.04
N ARG A 76 -2.66 16.41 -7.66
CA ARG A 76 -1.61 17.40 -7.95
C ARG A 76 -0.70 17.48 -6.76
N GLN A 77 0.60 17.61 -7.00
CA GLN A 77 1.52 18.00 -5.94
C GLN A 77 1.05 19.36 -5.39
N LYS A 78 0.52 19.39 -4.15
CA LYS A 78 0.30 20.67 -3.46
C LYS A 78 1.67 21.31 -3.34
N SER A 79 1.90 22.40 -4.07
CA SER A 79 3.09 23.22 -3.90
C SER A 79 3.23 23.51 -2.41
N LYS A 80 4.30 22.97 -1.79
CA LYS A 80 4.67 23.39 -0.44
C LYS A 80 4.86 24.90 -0.52
N GLN A 81 3.89 25.65 0.00
CA GLN A 81 4.05 27.08 0.19
C GLN A 81 5.05 27.21 1.34
N THR A 82 6.32 27.35 0.99
CA THR A 82 7.37 27.65 1.95
C THR A 82 7.09 29.05 2.48
N THR A 83 6.68 29.15 3.73
CA THR A 83 6.78 30.38 4.54
C THR A 83 7.42 30.00 5.85
#